data_AF-A0AAX2KW01-F1
#
_entry.id   AF-A0AAX2KW01-F1
#
_cell.length_a   1.000
_cell.length_b   1.000
_cell.length_c   1.000
_cell.angle_alpha   90.00
_cell.angle_beta   90.00
_cell.angle_gamma   90.00
#
_symmetry.space_group_name_H-M   'P 1'
#
loop_
_entity.id
_entity.type
_entity.pdbx_description
1 polymer ?
#
loop_
_entity_poly.entity_id
_entity_poly.type
_entity_poly.pdbx_seq_one_letter_code
_entity_poly.pdbx_strand_id
1 'polypeptide(L)' 'MKLFEDSFSYSNQLGQRQGAGVVYLNVFHPDIEMFLSAKKENADEKIRVKTLSLGVIVPDKFYELTRNNEDMYY' A
#
# COMPACT_ATOMS: atom_id res chain seq x y z
N MET A 1 3.74 -8.10 0.93
CA MET A 1 4.39 -6.79 0.65
C MET A 1 5.91 -6.86 0.71
N LYS A 2 6.51 -7.37 1.80
CA LYS A 2 7.98 -7.47 1.93
C LYS A 2 8.69 -8.20 0.79
N LEU A 3 8.19 -9.35 0.37
CA LEU A 3 8.76 -10.09 -0.76
C LEU A 3 8.84 -9.25 -2.06
N PHE A 4 7.84 -8.40 -2.31
CA PHE A 4 7.84 -7.51 -3.47
C PHE A 4 8.90 -6.41 -3.32
N GLU A 5 8.99 -5.78 -2.15
CA GLU A 5 10.04 -4.81 -1.84
C GLU A 5 11.44 -5.40 -2.02
N ASP A 6 11.67 -6.62 -1.54
CA ASP A 6 12.95 -7.32 -1.67
C ASP A 6 13.25 -7.63 -3.15
N SER A 7 12.23 -8.01 -3.93
CA SER A 7 12.37 -8.29 -5.37
C SER A 7 12.78 -7.06 -6.17
N PHE A 8 12.21 -5.88 -5.87
CA PHE A 8 12.58 -4.62 -6.50
C PHE A 8 13.94 -4.11 -6.02
N SER A 9 14.30 -4.39 -4.76
CA SER A 9 15.63 -4.07 -4.24
C SER A 9 16.73 -4.91 -4.89
N TYR A 10 16.43 -6.18 -5.17
CA TYR A 10 17.31 -7.10 -5.90
C TYR A 10 17.44 -6.72 -7.39
N SER A 11 16.33 -6.43 -8.06
CA SER A 11 16.29 -6.13 -9.49
C SER A 11 16.50 -4.62 -9.75
N ASN A 12 17.75 -4.16 -9.68
CA ASN A 12 18.09 -2.73 -9.60
C ASN A 12 18.91 -2.18 -10.78
N GLN A 13 18.42 -2.31 -12.02
CA GLN A 13 19.02 -1.72 -13.24
C GLN A 13 20.57 -1.72 -13.28
N LEU A 14 21.20 -2.87 -12.99
CA LEU A 14 22.67 -3.02 -12.92
C LEU A 14 23.37 -2.02 -11.97
N GLY A 15 22.72 -1.66 -10.87
CA GLY A 15 23.20 -0.70 -9.87
C GLY A 15 23.00 0.77 -10.23
N GLN A 16 22.43 1.11 -11.39
CA GLN A 16 22.22 2.51 -11.78
C GLN A 16 21.05 3.18 -11.07
N ARG A 17 19.98 2.43 -10.78
CA ARG A 17 18.79 2.91 -10.06
C ARG A 17 18.17 1.79 -9.24
N GLN A 18 17.60 2.14 -8.09
CA GLN A 18 16.78 1.21 -7.33
C GLN A 18 15.57 0.77 -8.16
N GLY A 19 15.19 -0.50 -8.05
CA GLY A 19 13.95 -0.97 -8.66
C GLY A 19 12.76 -0.25 -8.04
N ALA A 20 11.79 0.11 -8.88
CA ALA A 20 10.58 0.80 -8.47
C ALA A 20 9.36 -0.10 -8.72
N GLY A 21 8.42 -0.07 -7.80
CA GLY A 21 7.18 -0.84 -7.89
C GLY A 21 6.05 -0.18 -7.12
N VAL A 22 4.82 -0.43 -7.56
CA VAL A 22 3.59 -0.05 -6.88
C VAL A 22 2.77 -1.31 -6.63
N VAL A 23 2.20 -1.44 -5.43
CA VAL A 23 1.14 -2.41 -5.15
C VAL A 23 -0.17 -1.66 -4.96
N TYR A 24 -1.25 -2.21 -5.51
CA TYR A 24 -2.59 -1.65 -5.39
C TYR A 24 -3.45 -2.53 -4.49
N LEU A 25 -4.26 -1.89 -3.62
CA LEU A 25 -5.27 -2.57 -2.81
C LEU A 25 -6.61 -1.82 -2.90
N ASN A 26 -7.73 -2.55 -2.89
CA ASN A 26 -9.04 -1.93 -2.83
C ASN A 26 -9.29 -1.33 -1.44
N VAL A 27 -9.94 -0.17 -1.37
CA VAL A 27 -10.30 0.49 -0.11
C VAL A 27 -11.24 -0.35 0.77
N PHE A 28 -12.05 -1.22 0.18
CA PHE A 28 -12.93 -2.16 0.90
C PHE A 28 -12.25 -3.49 1.24
N HIS A 29 -10.92 -3.60 1.08
CA HIS A 29 -10.21 -4.82 1.48
C HIS A 29 -10.04 -4.85 3.02
N PRO A 30 -10.25 -6.00 3.70
CA PRO A 30 -10.10 -6.12 5.16
C PRO A 30 -8.76 -5.60 5.72
N ASP A 31 -7.68 -5.79 4.95
CA ASP A 31 -6.34 -5.34 5.34
C ASP A 31 -6.02 -3.87 5.01
N ILE A 32 -6.99 -3.03 4.60
CA ILE A 32 -6.72 -1.66 4.12
C ILE A 32 -5.96 -0.80 5.15
N GLU A 33 -6.35 -0.87 6.42
CA GLU A 33 -5.68 -0.14 7.50
C GLU A 33 -4.23 -0.61 7.70
N MET A 34 -4.01 -1.93 7.67
CA MET A 34 -2.67 -2.50 7.77
C MET A 34 -1.82 -2.13 6.56
N PHE A 35 -2.40 -2.17 5.36
CA PHE A 35 -1.74 -1.79 4.11
C PHE A 35 -1.26 -0.33 4.13
N LEU A 36 -2.12 0.60 4.56
CA LEU A 36 -1.74 2.01 4.72
C LEU A 36 -0.70 2.21 5.84
N SER A 37 -0.82 1.45 6.93
CA SER A 37 0.11 1.55 8.07
C SER A 37 1.55 1.17 7.68
N ALA A 38 1.75 0.32 6.67
CA ALA A 38 3.05 -0.12 6.22
C ALA A 38 3.95 1.02 5.70
N LYS A 39 3.39 2.19 5.39
CA LYS A 39 4.17 3.38 4.96
C LYS A 39 4.46 4.37 6.07
N LYS A 40 3.90 4.19 7.28
CA LYS A 40 4.14 5.09 8.40
C LYS A 40 5.61 5.01 8.84
N GLU A 41 6.21 6.17 9.13
CA GLU A 41 7.60 6.29 9.59
C GLU A 41 7.83 5.51 10.90
N ASN A 42 6.83 5.50 11.79
CA ASN A 42 6.85 4.84 13.10
C ASN A 42 6.25 3.42 13.10
N ALA A 43 6.03 2.81 11.93
CA ALA A 43 5.57 1.43 11.85
C ALA A 43 6.65 0.44 12.32
N ASP A 44 6.23 -0.72 12.84
CA ASP A 44 7.14 -1.83 13.13
C ASP A 44 7.96 -2.19 11.88
N GLU A 45 9.28 -2.34 12.02
CA GLU A 45 10.18 -2.61 10.89
C GLU A 45 9.80 -3.87 10.11
N LYS A 46 9.14 -4.84 10.77
CA LYS A 46 8.66 -6.08 10.13
C LYS A 46 7.61 -5.81 9.06
N ILE A 47 6.81 -4.76 9.22
CA ILE A 47 5.73 -4.40 8.29
C ILE A 47 6.05 -3.18 7.42
N ARG A 48 6.99 -2.32 7.84
CA ARG A 48 7.31 -1.07 7.16
C ARG A 48 7.93 -1.30 5.78
N VAL A 49 7.39 -0.69 4.73
CA VAL A 49 7.94 -0.69 3.36
C VAL A 49 8.55 0.67 2.99
N LYS A 50 9.84 0.69 2.69
CA LYS A 50 10.63 1.90 2.39
C LYS A 50 10.53 2.28 0.91
N THR A 51 10.81 1.35 0.00
CA THR A 51 10.97 1.68 -1.44
C THR A 51 9.72 1.37 -2.28
N LEU A 52 8.84 0.51 -1.78
CA LEU A 52 7.61 0.12 -2.49
C LEU A 52 6.55 1.22 -2.36
N SER A 53 6.01 1.68 -3.49
CA SER A 53 4.88 2.62 -3.51
C SER A 53 3.56 1.89 -3.28
N LEU A 54 2.60 2.58 -2.67
CA LEU A 54 1.27 2.05 -2.39
C LEU A 54 0.23 2.82 -3.21
N GLY A 55 -0.70 2.11 -3.85
CA GLY A 55 -1.86 2.66 -4.52
C GLY A 55 -3.14 2.11 -3.89
N VAL A 56 -4.19 2.92 -3.83
CA VAL A 56 -5.51 2.49 -3.36
C VAL A 56 -6.51 2.62 -4.51
N ILE A 57 -7.28 1.56 -4.74
CA ILE A 57 -8.41 1.57 -5.67
C ILE A 57 -9.63 2.01 -4.87
N VAL A 58 -10.21 3.15 -5.26
CA VAL A 58 -11.34 3.79 -4.55
C VAL A 58 -12.56 3.83 -5.49
N PRO A 59 -13.53 2.91 -5.33
CA PRO A 59 -14.78 2.97 -6.08
C PRO A 59 -15.66 4.15 -5.64
N ASP A 60 -16.57 4.59 -6.51
CA ASP A 60 -17.50 5.70 -6.22
C ASP A 60 -18.29 5.48 -4.92
N LYS A 61 -18.62 4.22 -4.60
CA LYS A 61 -19.32 3.84 -3.37
C LYS A 61 -18.63 4.33 -2.09
N PHE A 62 -17.29 4.38 -2.08
CA PHE A 62 -16.55 4.92 -0.93
C PHE A 62 -16.87 6.40 -0.69
N TYR A 63 -16.93 7.19 -1.77
CA TYR A 63 -17.25 8.61 -1.68
C TYR A 63 -18.71 8.86 -1.28
N GLU A 64 -19.65 8.01 -1.73
CA GLU A 64 -21.05 8.07 -1.28
C GLU A 64 -21.17 7.83 0.23
N LEU A 65 -20.59 6.74 0.73
CA LEU A 65 -20.62 6.38 2.15
C LEU A 65 -19.95 7.46 3.01
N THR A 66 -18.79 7.94 2.58
CA THR A 66 -18.04 8.99 3.28
C THR A 66 -18.84 10.30 3.33
N ARG A 67 -19.54 10.67 2.25
CA ARG A 67 -20.38 11.87 2.19
C ARG A 67 -21.53 11.81 3.18
N ASN A 68 -22.11 10.63 3.38
CA ASN A 68 -23.22 10.42 4.31
C ASN A 68 -22.78 10.12 5.74
N ASN A 69 -21.46 10.04 6.00
CA ASN A 69 -20.89 9.60 7.28
C ASN A 69 -21.43 8.21 7.71
N GLU A 70 -21.54 7.31 6.72
CA GLU A 70 -21.96 5.92 6.91
C GLU A 70 -20.75 4.99 7.07
N ASP A 71 -20.95 3.87 7.79
CA ASP A 71 -19.91 2.86 7.96
C ASP A 71 -19.60 2.14 6.65
N MET A 72 -18.33 1.79 6.47
CA MET A 72 -17.88 0.94 5.37
C MET A 72 -18.03 -0.54 5.78
N TYR A 73 -18.66 -1.33 4.92
CA TYR A 73 -18.82 -2.76 5.12
C TYR A 73 -17.88 -3.54 4.18
N TYR A 74 -17.35 -4.65 4.68
CA TYR A 74 -16.51 -5.61 3.96
C TYR A 74 -17.37 -6.69 3.27
#